data_AF-A0A5A7WAZ2-F1
#
_entry.id   AF-A0A5A7WAZ2-F1
#
_cell.length_a   1.000
_cell.length_b   1.000
_cell.length_c   1.000
_cell.angle_alpha   90.00
_cell.angle_beta   90.00
_cell.angle_gamma   90.00
#
_symmetry.space_group_name_H-M   'P 1'
#
loop_
_entity.id
_entity.type
_entity.pdbx_description
1 polymer ?
#
loop_
_entity_poly.entity_id
_entity_poly.type
_entity_poly.pdbx_seq_one_letter_code
_entity_poly.pdbx_strand_id
1 'polypeptide(L)'
;MTPRDFARKVFAGQWPILTVGLFLLAGLGLVVAGYWRRGALVLAIGVGVAAAMRLALSDDRAGLLVVRSRAIDFATTATVSAAMLYIAWTIDPLGTS
;
A
#
# COMPACT_ATOMS: atom_id res chain seq x y z
N MET A 1 11.22 22.29 -16.96
CA MET A 1 9.91 22.05 -16.31
C MET A 1 9.89 22.82 -15.01
N THR A 2 8.81 23.54 -14.69
CA THR A 2 8.71 24.19 -13.38
C THR A 2 8.46 23.15 -12.28
N PRO A 3 8.86 23.39 -11.02
CA PRO A 3 8.65 22.44 -9.92
C PRO A 3 7.16 22.05 -9.75
N ARG A 4 6.26 22.99 -10.00
CA ARG A 4 4.80 22.81 -9.90
C ARG A 4 4.26 21.89 -10.99
N ASP A 5 4.79 21.98 -12.22
CA ASP A 5 4.36 21.13 -13.33
C ASP A 5 4.89 19.71 -13.19
N PHE A 6 6.11 19.56 -12.65
CA PHE A 6 6.67 18.26 -12.30
C PHE A 6 5.83 17.58 -11.21
N ALA A 7 5.54 18.27 -10.10
CA ALA A 7 4.68 17.76 -9.05
C ALA A 7 3.31 17.33 -9.58
N ARG A 8 2.65 18.18 -10.38
CA ARG A 8 1.34 17.86 -10.96
C ARG A 8 1.38 16.60 -11.82
N LYS A 9 2.43 16.41 -12.64
CA LYS A 9 2.63 15.18 -13.43
C LYS A 9 2.85 13.94 -12.56
N VAL A 10 3.66 14.05 -11.51
CA VAL A 10 3.93 12.94 -10.59
C VAL A 10 2.66 12.57 -9.83
N PHE A 11 1.97 13.53 -9.24
CA PHE A 11 0.72 13.28 -8.51
C PHE A 11 -0.39 12.75 -9.42
N ALA A 12 -0.60 13.34 -10.60
CA ALA A 12 -1.64 12.89 -11.51
C ALA A 12 -1.32 11.54 -12.18
N GLY A 13 -0.05 11.28 -12.48
CA GLY A 13 0.38 10.07 -13.19
C GLY A 13 0.70 8.88 -12.28
N GLN A 14 1.03 9.12 -11.01
CA GLN A 14 1.49 8.08 -10.07
C GLN A 14 0.67 8.05 -8.77
N TRP A 15 -0.56 8.59 -8.79
CA TRP A 15 -1.47 8.50 -7.66
C TRP A 15 -1.67 7.07 -7.10
N PRO A 16 -1.60 5.96 -7.88
CA PRO A 16 -1.73 4.62 -7.32
C PRO A 16 -0.64 4.27 -6.33
N ILE A 17 0.62 4.39 -6.75
CA ILE A 17 1.75 4.08 -5.87
C ILE A 17 1.85 5.08 -4.71
N LEU A 18 1.48 6.34 -4.94
CA LEU A 18 1.43 7.35 -3.88
C LEU A 18 0.38 7.00 -2.82
N THR A 19 -0.78 6.47 -3.23
CA THR A 19 -1.83 6.01 -2.32
C THR A 19 -1.31 4.88 -1.44
N VAL A 20 -0.66 3.88 -2.03
CA VAL A 20 -0.01 2.78 -1.28
C VAL A 20 1.08 3.34 -0.34
N GLY A 21 1.86 4.31 -0.81
CA GLY A 21 2.87 5.02 -0.02
C GLY A 21 2.28 5.73 1.21
N LEU A 22 1.08 6.30 1.13
CA LEU A 22 0.41 6.92 2.28
C LEU A 22 0.06 5.88 3.36
N PHE A 23 -0.47 4.72 2.96
CA PHE A 23 -0.69 3.62 3.90
C PHE A 23 0.62 3.14 4.53
N LEU A 24 1.70 3.06 3.74
CA LEU A 24 3.02 2.70 4.24
C LEU A 24 3.52 3.68 5.31
N LEU A 25 3.45 4.98 5.02
CA LEU A 25 3.87 6.03 5.97
C LEU A 25 3.00 6.03 7.23
N ALA A 26 1.67 5.90 7.09
CA ALA A 26 0.76 5.83 8.23
C ALA A 26 1.02 4.59 9.10
N GLY A 27 1.18 3.42 8.47
CA GLY A 27 1.46 2.16 9.16
C GLY A 27 2.80 2.19 9.89
N LEU A 28 3.86 2.70 9.24
CA LEU A 28 5.16 2.89 9.89
C LEU A 28 5.10 3.91 11.03
N GLY A 29 4.36 5.01 10.85
CA GLY A 29 4.14 5.98 11.91
C GLY A 29 3.49 5.37 13.15
N LEU A 30 2.50 4.49 12.97
CA LEU A 30 1.88 3.74 14.05
C LEU A 30 2.86 2.78 14.73
N VAL A 31 3.70 2.07 13.98
CA VAL A 31 4.74 1.19 14.53
C VAL A 31 5.74 1.98 15.37
N VAL A 32 6.24 3.11 14.86
CA VAL A 32 7.16 4.00 15.59
C VAL A 32 6.51 4.54 16.88
N ALA A 33 5.21 4.82 16.85
CA ALA A 33 4.43 5.24 18.02
C ALA A 33 4.04 4.08 18.97
N GLY A 34 4.52 2.85 18.72
CA GLY A 34 4.27 1.68 19.58
C GLY A 34 2.96 0.93 19.30
N TYR A 35 2.16 1.34 18.31
CA TYR A 35 0.92 0.67 17.91
C TYR A 35 1.16 -0.46 16.90
N TRP A 36 1.97 -1.45 17.27
CA TRP A 36 2.42 -2.53 16.37
C TRP A 36 1.29 -3.24 15.60
N ARG A 37 0.23 -3.65 16.30
CA ARG A 37 -0.92 -4.33 15.69
C ARG A 37 -1.63 -3.45 14.65
N ARG A 38 -1.88 -2.19 14.99
CA ARG A 38 -2.57 -1.24 14.10
C ARG A 38 -1.68 -0.86 12.93
N GLY A 39 -0.37 -0.68 13.17
CA GLY A 39 0.61 -0.45 12.13
C GLY A 39 0.64 -1.58 11.10
N ALA A 40 0.75 -2.83 11.56
CA ALA A 40 0.68 -4.00 10.70
C ALA A 40 -0.63 -4.07 9.90
N LEU A 41 -1.78 -3.81 10.55
CA LEU A 41 -3.08 -3.77 9.89
C LEU A 41 -3.14 -2.70 8.79
N VAL A 42 -2.68 -1.48 9.06
CA VAL A 42 -2.68 -0.38 8.09
C VAL A 42 -1.76 -0.69 6.90
N LEU A 43 -0.59 -1.27 7.16
CA LEU A 43 0.30 -1.74 6.09
C LEU A 43 -0.38 -2.83 5.24
N ALA A 44 -1.06 -3.79 5.88
CA ALA A 44 -1.75 -4.88 5.19
C ALA A 44 -2.88 -4.36 4.28
N ILE A 45 -3.62 -3.35 4.75
CA ILE A 45 -4.63 -2.63 3.96
C ILE A 45 -3.98 -1.92 2.78
N GLY A 46 -2.85 -1.23 2.99
CA GLY A 46 -2.13 -0.55 1.90
C GLY A 46 -1.71 -1.48 0.77
N VAL A 47 -1.19 -2.65 1.10
CA VAL A 47 -0.85 -3.68 0.10
C VAL A 47 -2.11 -4.27 -0.54
N GLY A 48 -3.18 -4.49 0.23
CA GLY A 48 -4.48 -4.94 -0.31
C GLY A 48 -5.11 -3.93 -1.28
N VAL A 49 -4.95 -2.64 -1.02
CA VAL A 49 -5.33 -1.56 -1.94
C VAL A 49 -4.53 -1.67 -3.23
N ALA A 50 -3.21 -1.91 -3.17
CA ALA A 50 -2.40 -2.14 -4.38
C ALA A 50 -2.95 -3.31 -5.22
N ALA A 51 -3.30 -4.42 -4.57
CA ALA A 51 -3.91 -5.58 -5.23
C ALA A 51 -5.25 -5.23 -5.90
N ALA A 52 -6.13 -4.53 -5.19
CA ALA A 52 -7.43 -4.10 -5.71
C ALA A 52 -7.27 -3.14 -6.90
N MET A 53 -6.34 -2.18 -6.81
CA MET A 53 -6.03 -1.26 -7.90
C MET A 53 -5.50 -2.00 -9.12
N ARG A 54 -4.69 -3.04 -8.94
CA ARG A 54 -4.16 -3.83 -10.05
C ARG A 54 -5.25 -4.57 -10.82
N LEU A 55 -6.35 -4.94 -10.15
CA LEU A 55 -7.53 -5.52 -10.80
C LEU A 55 -8.45 -4.46 -11.42
N ALA A 56 -8.66 -3.34 -10.74
CA ALA A 56 -9.65 -2.33 -11.12
C ALA A 56 -9.17 -1.36 -12.20
N LEU A 57 -7.87 -1.09 -12.28
CA LEU A 57 -7.29 -0.11 -13.19
C LEU A 57 -6.74 -0.76 -14.46
N SER A 58 -6.82 -0.02 -15.57
CA SER A 58 -6.02 -0.31 -16.76
C SER A 58 -4.54 -0.10 -16.48
N ASP A 59 -3.68 -0.74 -17.25
CA ASP A 59 -2.23 -0.72 -17.03
C ASP A 59 -1.65 0.71 -17.15
N ASP A 60 -2.19 1.52 -18.06
CA ASP A 60 -1.84 2.96 -18.19
C ASP A 60 -2.19 3.79 -16.94
N ARG A 61 -3.25 3.41 -16.22
CA ARG A 61 -3.71 4.11 -15.01
C ARG A 61 -3.04 3.57 -13.75
N ALA A 62 -2.66 2.29 -13.73
CA ALA A 62 -1.98 1.65 -12.61
C ALA A 62 -0.53 2.12 -12.46
N GLY A 63 0.09 2.59 -13.56
CA GLY A 63 1.41 3.23 -13.53
C GLY A 63 2.47 2.31 -12.95
N LEU A 64 3.20 2.79 -11.93
CA LEU A 64 4.28 2.04 -11.27
C LEU A 64 3.83 0.76 -10.54
N LEU A 65 2.52 0.50 -10.43
CA LEU A 65 2.02 -0.80 -9.92
C LEU A 65 2.10 -1.92 -10.96
N VAL A 66 2.36 -1.61 -12.23
CA VAL A 66 2.57 -2.60 -13.29
C VAL A 66 4.02 -3.04 -13.26
N VAL A 67 4.28 -4.26 -12.80
CA VAL A 67 5.65 -4.79 -12.66
C VAL A 67 5.89 -5.94 -13.64
N ARG A 68 4.98 -6.93 -13.66
CA ARG A 68 5.06 -8.07 -14.57
C ARG A 68 3.76 -8.25 -15.33
N SER A 69 2.90 -9.14 -14.85
CA SER A 69 1.57 -9.39 -15.43
C SER A 69 0.53 -9.12 -14.38
N ARG A 70 -0.67 -8.69 -14.80
CA ARG A 70 -1.77 -8.38 -13.87
C ARG A 70 -2.05 -9.50 -12.88
N ALA A 71 -2.02 -10.75 -13.34
CA ALA A 71 -2.25 -11.92 -12.50
C ALA A 71 -1.14 -12.12 -11.45
N ILE A 72 0.13 -11.97 -11.84
CA ILE A 72 1.26 -12.12 -10.91
C ILE A 72 1.28 -10.97 -9.90
N ASP A 73 1.16 -9.73 -10.39
CA ASP A 73 1.14 -8.54 -9.55
C ASP A 73 0.01 -8.62 -8.50
N PHE A 74 -1.20 -9.01 -8.91
CA PHE A 74 -2.34 -9.23 -8.01
C PHE A 74 -2.09 -10.38 -7.04
N ALA A 75 -1.68 -11.56 -7.52
CA ALA A 75 -1.48 -12.72 -6.65
C ALA A 75 -0.41 -12.43 -5.58
N THR A 76 0.71 -11.84 -5.96
CA THR A 76 1.78 -11.48 -5.02
C THR A 76 1.28 -10.48 -3.98
N THR A 77 0.66 -9.38 -4.39
CA THR A 77 0.18 -8.34 -3.46
C THR A 77 -0.96 -8.85 -2.57
N ALA A 78 -1.88 -9.65 -3.10
CA ALA A 78 -2.95 -10.28 -2.33
C ALA A 78 -2.40 -11.26 -1.30
N THR A 79 -1.41 -12.10 -1.66
CA THR A 79 -0.76 -13.02 -0.72
C THR A 79 -0.03 -12.27 0.40
N VAL A 80 0.71 -11.22 0.07
CA VAL A 80 1.40 -10.40 1.08
C VAL A 80 0.39 -9.72 2.00
N SER A 81 -0.68 -9.13 1.45
CA SER A 81 -1.75 -8.51 2.23
C SER A 81 -2.42 -9.53 3.17
N ALA A 82 -2.74 -10.73 2.68
CA ALA A 82 -3.32 -11.80 3.49
C ALA A 82 -2.38 -12.26 4.62
N ALA A 83 -1.09 -12.45 4.34
CA ALA A 83 -0.10 -12.81 5.35
C ALA A 83 0.03 -11.72 6.42
N MET A 84 0.03 -10.45 6.03
CA MET A 84 0.09 -9.32 6.95
C MET A 84 -1.18 -9.15 7.76
N LEU A 85 -2.36 -9.38 7.18
CA LEU A 85 -3.63 -9.41 7.91
C LEU A 85 -3.64 -10.53 8.96
N TYR A 86 -3.13 -11.71 8.59
CA TYR A 86 -2.97 -12.82 9.53
C TYR A 86 -2.02 -12.46 10.68
N ILE A 87 -0.88 -11.83 10.39
CA ILE A 87 0.05 -11.35 11.42
C ILE A 87 -0.65 -10.30 12.31
N ALA A 88 -1.28 -9.29 11.72
CA ALA A 88 -1.99 -8.25 12.47
C ALA A 88 -3.12 -8.82 13.34
N TRP A 89 -3.73 -9.93 12.94
CA TRP A 89 -4.74 -10.61 13.72
C TRP A 89 -4.16 -11.42 14.90
N THR A 90 -2.94 -11.95 14.74
CA THR A 90 -2.31 -12.85 15.72
C THR A 90 -1.41 -12.16 16.73
N ILE A 91 -0.88 -10.96 16.43
CA ILE A 91 -0.01 -10.23 17.35
C ILE A 91 -0.79 -9.46 18.41
N ASP A 92 -0.30 -9.54 19.65
CA ASP A 92 -0.83 -8.75 20.76
C ASP A 92 -0.49 -7.25 20.63
N PRO A 93 -1.35 -6.37 21.13
CA PRO A 93 -1.01 -4.97 21.27
C PRO A 93 -0.02 -4.83 22.42
N LEU A 94 1.17 -4.30 22.15
CA LEU A 94 2.20 -4.09 23.17
C LEU A 94 1.84 -2.92 24.12
N GLY A 95 0.85 -3.13 24.98
CA GLY A 95 0.36 -2.13 25.95
C GLY A 95 -0.54 -1.04 25.35
N THR A 96 -1.00 -1.21 24.10
CA THR A 96 -1.82 -0.22 23.37
C THR A 96 -3.16 -0.82 22.94
N SER A 97 -4.20 -0.69 23.79
CA SER A 97 -5.57 -1.16 23.50
C SER A 97 -6.16 -0.51 22.26
#